data_AF-A0A1H8K6K7-F1
#
_entry.id   AF-A0A1H8K6K7-F1
#
_cell.length_a   1.000
_cell.length_b   1.000
_cell.length_c   1.000
_cell.angle_alpha   90.00
_cell.angle_beta   90.00
_cell.angle_gamma   90.00
#
_symmetry.space_group_name_H-M   'P 1'
#
loop_
_entity.id
_entity.type
_entity.pdbx_description
1 polymer ?
#
loop_
_entity_poly.entity_id
_entity_poly.type
_entity_poly.pdbx_seq_one_letter_code
_entity_poly.pdbx_strand_id
1 'polypeptide(L)'
;MTDVFQRREGGFEFISEDAVLTPADTDVFLKRLNNELARAQLNVMRARDAEVQAEKAYMEARTKYLFDSGEEPPEVGRRAGQVSQKQADEWFAVRISAEYWALREARVVRTNAVDYAWQVKTQVELMRSLNVNAKALYDTPSGGGR
;
A
#
# COMPACT_ATOMS: atom_id res chain seq x y z
N MET A 1 -8.31 32.13 -4.23
CA MET A 1 -9.06 30.87 -4.10
C MET A 1 -8.21 29.79 -4.73
N THR A 2 -7.58 28.97 -3.92
CA THR A 2 -6.57 27.98 -4.31
C THR A 2 -7.25 26.70 -4.75
N ASP A 3 -7.24 26.44 -6.06
CA ASP A 3 -7.70 25.20 -6.71
C ASP A 3 -6.74 24.01 -6.48
N VAL A 4 -5.88 24.10 -5.45
CA VAL A 4 -4.65 23.30 -5.30
C VAL A 4 -4.93 21.94 -4.63
N PHE A 5 -6.18 21.60 -4.32
CA PHE A 5 -6.46 20.51 -3.39
C PHE A 5 -7.73 19.71 -3.70
N GLN A 6 -7.89 19.25 -4.95
CA GLN A 6 -8.98 18.36 -5.33
C GLN A 6 -8.51 16.91 -5.41
N ARG A 7 -9.23 16.01 -4.74
CA ARG A 7 -9.02 14.57 -4.87
C ARG A 7 -9.50 14.14 -6.26
N ARG A 8 -8.61 13.57 -7.08
CA ARG A 8 -8.99 12.89 -8.33
C ARG A 8 -9.17 11.39 -8.08
N GLU A 9 -9.80 10.68 -9.01
CA GLU A 9 -10.04 9.22 -8.94
C GLU A 9 -8.75 8.39 -8.72
N GLY A 10 -7.56 8.96 -8.95
CA GLY A 10 -6.25 8.34 -8.75
C GLY A 10 -5.60 8.48 -7.37
N GLY A 11 -6.22 9.17 -6.40
CA GLY A 11 -5.67 9.28 -5.03
C GLY A 11 -5.55 10.70 -4.48
N PHE A 12 -4.77 10.85 -3.41
CA PHE A 12 -4.46 12.15 -2.81
C PHE A 12 -3.42 12.89 -3.65
N GLU A 13 -3.72 14.14 -4.02
CA GLU A 13 -2.78 15.00 -4.73
C GLU A 13 -1.81 15.62 -3.72
N PHE A 14 -0.52 15.33 -3.90
CA PHE A 14 0.54 15.88 -3.06
C PHE A 14 0.83 17.32 -3.49
N ILE A 15 1.14 18.16 -2.50
CA ILE A 15 1.55 19.54 -2.75
C ILE A 15 2.91 19.54 -3.46
N SER A 16 3.08 20.44 -4.43
CA SER A 16 4.38 20.67 -5.06
C SER A 16 5.40 21.18 -4.04
N GLU A 17 6.64 20.73 -4.13
CA GLU A 17 7.73 21.14 -3.22
C GLU A 17 7.88 22.67 -3.10
N ASP A 18 7.59 23.41 -4.18
CA ASP A 18 7.71 24.87 -4.24
C ASP A 18 6.48 25.66 -3.76
N ALA A 19 5.47 24.99 -3.21
CA ALA A 19 4.24 25.67 -2.80
C ALA A 19 4.47 26.54 -1.56
N VAL A 20 4.18 27.85 -1.70
CA VAL A 20 4.17 28.77 -0.56
C VAL A 20 2.86 28.62 0.20
N LEU A 21 2.94 28.03 1.40
CA LEU A 21 1.77 27.78 2.26
C LEU A 21 1.72 28.80 3.41
N THR A 22 0.52 29.32 3.68
CA THR A 22 0.29 30.06 4.92
C THR A 22 0.15 29.10 6.12
N PRO A 23 0.27 29.58 7.37
CA PRO A 23 -0.01 28.75 8.55
C PRO A 23 -1.41 28.14 8.55
N ALA A 24 -2.41 28.90 8.08
CA ALA A 24 -3.79 28.42 7.97
C ALA A 24 -3.92 27.29 6.92
N ASP A 25 -3.26 27.43 5.77
CA ASP A 25 -3.23 26.39 4.73
C ASP A 25 -2.53 25.11 5.24
N THR A 26 -1.46 25.28 5.99
CA THR A 26 -0.70 24.19 6.62
C THR A 26 -1.58 23.37 7.58
N ASP A 27 -2.35 24.05 8.45
CA ASP A 27 -3.24 23.37 9.38
C ASP A 27 -4.40 22.64 8.68
N VAL A 28 -4.98 23.25 7.63
CA VAL A 28 -6.01 22.60 6.81
C VAL A 28 -5.44 21.35 6.12
N PHE A 29 -4.23 21.45 5.58
CA PHE A 29 -3.58 20.34 4.91
C PHE A 29 -3.21 19.21 5.86
N LEU A 30 -2.69 19.51 7.06
CA LEU A 30 -2.41 18.52 8.10
C LEU A 30 -3.66 17.74 8.51
N LYS A 31 -4.82 18.41 8.65
CA LYS A 31 -6.09 17.73 8.93
C LYS A 31 -6.50 16.79 7.80
N ARG A 32 -6.31 17.21 6.54
CA ARG A 32 -6.62 16.39 5.35
C ARG A 32 -5.69 15.17 5.27
N LEU A 33 -4.39 15.36 5.44
CA LEU A 33 -3.40 14.28 5.46
C LEU A 33 -3.69 13.27 6.58
N ASN A 34 -4.10 13.73 7.77
CA ASN A 34 -4.45 12.84 8.86
C ASN A 34 -5.69 11.98 8.53
N ASN A 35 -6.72 12.58 7.92
CA ASN A 35 -7.88 11.84 7.44
C ASN A 35 -7.52 10.85 6.34
N GLU A 36 -6.61 11.22 5.44
CA GLU A 36 -6.14 10.34 4.37
C GLU A 36 -5.29 9.19 4.90
N LEU A 37 -4.48 9.42 5.94
CA LEU A 37 -3.71 8.36 6.61
C LEU A 37 -4.64 7.32 7.23
N ALA A 38 -5.70 7.75 7.92
CA ALA A 38 -6.71 6.85 8.48
C ALA A 38 -7.39 6.01 7.38
N ARG A 39 -7.69 6.61 6.22
CA ARG A 39 -8.24 5.88 5.06
C ARG A 39 -7.23 4.91 4.45
N ALA A 40 -5.97 5.30 4.31
CA ALA A 40 -4.92 4.43 3.81
C ALA A 40 -4.74 3.22 4.73
N GLN A 41 -4.77 3.42 6.05
CA GLN A 41 -4.72 2.33 7.03
C GLN A 41 -5.92 1.37 6.90
N LEU A 42 -7.14 1.90 6.73
CA LEU A 42 -8.33 1.07 6.47
C LEU A 42 -8.21 0.29 5.16
N ASN A 43 -7.65 0.89 4.11
CA ASN A 43 -7.40 0.22 2.84
C ASN A 43 -6.37 -0.90 2.98
N VAL A 44 -5.31 -0.71 3.78
CA VAL A 44 -4.35 -1.78 4.11
C VAL A 44 -5.04 -2.94 4.83
N MET A 45 -5.92 -2.66 5.79
CA MET A 45 -6.70 -3.70 6.49
C MET A 45 -7.56 -4.49 5.50
N ARG A 46 -8.35 -3.80 4.67
CA ARG A 46 -9.20 -4.44 3.66
C ARG A 46 -8.40 -5.26 2.64
N ALA A 47 -7.25 -4.75 2.20
CA ALA A 47 -6.38 -5.46 1.26
C ALA A 47 -5.76 -6.72 1.89
N ARG A 48 -5.40 -6.67 3.18
CA ARG A 48 -4.96 -7.86 3.93
C ARG A 48 -6.06 -8.91 4.03
N ASP A 49 -7.28 -8.49 4.37
CA ASP A 49 -8.42 -9.42 4.45
C ASP A 49 -8.69 -10.07 3.08
N ALA A 50 -8.65 -9.28 2.00
CA ALA A 50 -8.80 -9.80 0.63
C ALA A 50 -7.69 -10.79 0.23
N GLU A 51 -6.43 -10.51 0.58
CA GLU A 51 -5.32 -11.45 0.37
C GLU A 51 -5.53 -12.77 1.11
N VAL A 52 -5.95 -12.71 2.38
CA VAL A 52 -6.23 -13.91 3.18
C VAL A 52 -7.35 -14.75 2.56
N GLN A 53 -8.42 -14.11 2.07
CA GLN A 53 -9.50 -14.84 1.39
C GLN A 53 -9.02 -15.47 0.08
N ALA A 54 -8.23 -14.75 -0.72
CA ALA A 54 -7.66 -15.30 -1.95
C ALA A 54 -6.68 -16.45 -1.68
N GLU A 55 -5.88 -16.36 -0.62
CA GLU A 55 -4.96 -17.42 -0.20
C GLU A 55 -5.73 -18.67 0.23
N LYS A 56 -6.79 -18.48 1.03
CA LYS A 56 -7.69 -19.58 1.42
C LYS A 56 -8.30 -20.26 0.20
N ALA A 57 -8.85 -19.50 -0.74
CA ALA A 57 -9.43 -20.03 -1.97
C ALA A 57 -8.40 -20.81 -2.81
N TYR A 58 -7.18 -20.29 -2.95
CA TYR A 58 -6.09 -20.97 -3.63
C TYR A 58 -5.72 -22.29 -2.95
N MET A 59 -5.60 -22.31 -1.62
CA MET A 59 -5.29 -23.54 -0.88
C MET A 59 -6.41 -24.57 -1.01
N GLU A 60 -7.68 -24.15 -0.93
CA GLU A 60 -8.84 -25.03 -1.12
C GLU A 60 -8.87 -25.62 -2.54
N ALA A 61 -8.64 -24.79 -3.57
CA ALA A 61 -8.57 -25.25 -4.96
C ALA A 61 -7.41 -26.22 -5.18
N ARG A 62 -6.25 -25.94 -4.58
CA ARG A 62 -5.07 -26.82 -4.63
C ARG A 62 -5.35 -28.18 -4.00
N THR A 63 -5.94 -28.19 -2.81
CA THR A 63 -6.31 -29.42 -2.12
C THR A 63 -7.33 -30.21 -2.93
N LYS A 64 -8.37 -29.54 -3.43
CA LYS A 64 -9.39 -30.16 -4.27
C LYS A 64 -8.79 -30.78 -5.54
N TYR A 65 -7.91 -30.06 -6.23
CA TYR A 65 -7.25 -30.55 -7.44
C TYR A 65 -6.48 -31.85 -7.18
N LEU A 66 -5.75 -31.93 -6.07
CA LEU A 66 -4.98 -33.12 -5.68
C LEU A 66 -5.86 -34.34 -5.43
N PHE A 67 -7.03 -34.16 -4.81
CA PHE A 67 -7.94 -35.27 -4.54
C PHE A 67 -8.77 -35.68 -5.76
N ASP A 68 -9.17 -34.72 -6.61
CA ASP A 68 -10.11 -34.97 -7.71
C ASP A 68 -9.42 -35.44 -9.01
N SER A 69 -8.22 -34.95 -9.32
CA SER A 69 -7.59 -35.18 -10.62
C SER A 69 -6.86 -36.52 -10.74
N GLY A 70 -6.39 -37.08 -9.61
CA GLY A 70 -5.46 -38.22 -9.60
C GLY A 70 -4.10 -37.91 -10.25
N GLU A 71 -3.84 -36.65 -10.64
CA GLU A 71 -2.58 -36.22 -11.23
C GLU A 71 -1.64 -35.78 -10.11
N GLU A 72 -0.48 -36.45 -9.99
CA GLU A 72 0.49 -36.11 -8.96
C GLU A 72 1.38 -34.93 -9.39
N PRO A 73 1.65 -33.98 -8.47
CA PRO A 73 2.60 -32.92 -8.73
C PRO A 73 4.01 -33.52 -8.86
N PRO A 74 4.88 -32.90 -9.68
CA PRO A 74 6.26 -33.36 -9.83
C PRO A 74 6.99 -33.34 -8.48
N GLU A 75 7.77 -34.39 -8.21
CA GLU A 75 8.48 -34.54 -6.94
C GLU A 75 9.52 -33.42 -6.76
N VAL A 76 9.46 -32.72 -5.63
CA VAL A 76 10.42 -31.66 -5.31
C VAL A 76 11.68 -32.24 -4.70
N GLY A 77 12.84 -31.91 -5.26
CA GLY A 77 14.12 -32.32 -4.71
C GLY A 77 15.33 -31.98 -5.58
N ARG A 78 16.44 -32.68 -5.36
CA ARG A 78 17.74 -32.41 -6.01
C ARG A 78 18.27 -33.58 -6.85
N ARG A 79 17.53 -34.70 -6.91
CA ARG A 79 17.93 -35.90 -7.66
C ARG A 79 17.52 -35.79 -9.13
N ALA A 80 18.11 -36.63 -9.98
CA ALA A 80 17.69 -36.74 -11.37
C ALA A 80 16.18 -37.08 -11.44
N GLY A 81 15.42 -36.31 -12.23
CA GLY A 81 13.97 -36.44 -12.35
C GLY A 81 13.14 -35.61 -11.36
N GLN A 82 13.77 -34.97 -10.36
CA GLN A 82 13.09 -34.09 -9.41
C GLN A 82 13.13 -32.63 -9.86
N VAL A 83 12.12 -31.85 -9.46
CA VAL A 83 12.01 -30.43 -9.82
C VAL A 83 12.28 -29.52 -8.62
N SER A 84 12.56 -28.25 -8.90
CA SER A 84 12.61 -27.22 -7.86
C SER A 84 11.20 -26.93 -7.29
N GLN A 85 11.14 -26.40 -6.05
CA GLN A 85 9.88 -25.95 -5.44
C GLN A 85 9.13 -24.99 -6.37
N LYS A 86 9.84 -24.06 -7.01
CA LYS A 86 9.27 -23.10 -7.96
C LYS A 86 8.59 -23.78 -9.14
N GLN A 87 9.18 -24.85 -9.69
CA GLN A 87 8.58 -25.60 -10.80
C GLN A 87 7.35 -26.39 -10.34
N ALA A 88 7.36 -26.95 -9.13
CA ALA A 88 6.18 -27.58 -8.55
C ALA A 88 5.06 -26.57 -8.28
N ASP A 89 5.39 -25.35 -7.84
CA ASP A 89 4.42 -24.27 -7.66
C ASP A 89 3.83 -23.81 -9.00
N GLU A 90 4.66 -23.68 -10.04
CA GLU A 90 4.21 -23.33 -11.40
C GLU A 90 3.29 -24.40 -11.99
N TRP A 91 3.52 -25.67 -11.66
CA TRP A 91 2.65 -26.77 -12.06
C TRP A 91 1.22 -26.58 -11.56
N PHE A 92 1.03 -26.13 -10.31
CA PHE A 92 -0.28 -25.76 -9.77
C PHE A 92 -0.81 -24.46 -10.40
N ALA A 93 0.05 -23.46 -10.60
CA ALA A 93 -0.34 -22.18 -11.19
C ALA A 93 -1.01 -22.33 -12.57
N VAL A 94 -0.60 -23.32 -13.36
CA VAL A 94 -1.26 -23.61 -14.65
C VAL A 94 -2.63 -24.27 -14.48
N ARG A 95 -2.79 -25.13 -13.48
CA ARG A 95 -3.98 -25.99 -13.27
C ARG A 95 -5.10 -25.31 -12.49
N ILE A 96 -4.75 -24.48 -11.52
CA ILE A 96 -5.67 -23.66 -10.71
C ILE A 96 -5.36 -22.18 -10.94
N SER A 97 -5.30 -21.82 -12.22
CA SER A 97 -4.80 -20.52 -12.68
C SER A 97 -5.65 -19.34 -12.21
N ALA A 98 -6.97 -19.50 -12.14
CA ALA A 98 -7.86 -18.44 -11.68
C ALA A 98 -7.56 -18.04 -10.23
N GLU A 99 -7.47 -19.00 -9.32
CA GLU A 99 -7.18 -18.77 -7.91
C GLU A 99 -5.73 -18.31 -7.70
N TYR A 100 -4.79 -18.84 -8.48
CA TYR A 100 -3.40 -18.39 -8.46
C TYR A 100 -3.28 -16.90 -8.83
N TRP A 101 -3.91 -16.46 -9.92
CA TRP A 101 -3.88 -15.07 -10.35
C TRP A 101 -4.64 -14.16 -9.39
N ALA A 102 -5.78 -14.61 -8.84
CA ALA A 102 -6.51 -13.87 -7.82
C ALA A 102 -5.66 -13.61 -6.56
N LEU A 103 -4.93 -14.63 -6.07
CA LEU A 103 -4.00 -14.46 -4.95
C LEU A 103 -2.86 -13.50 -5.30
N ARG A 104 -2.30 -13.60 -6.50
CA ARG A 104 -1.22 -12.71 -6.94
C ARG A 104 -1.69 -11.26 -7.05
N GLU A 105 -2.88 -11.04 -7.59
CA GLU A 105 -3.49 -9.70 -7.65
C GLU A 105 -3.71 -9.14 -6.25
N ALA A 106 -4.28 -9.93 -5.33
CA ALA A 106 -4.51 -9.49 -3.95
C ALA A 106 -3.20 -9.09 -3.23
N ARG A 107 -2.10 -9.83 -3.46
CA ARG A 107 -0.75 -9.49 -2.97
C ARG A 107 -0.25 -8.15 -3.51
N VAL A 108 -0.45 -7.90 -4.80
CA VAL A 108 -0.09 -6.61 -5.43
C VAL A 108 -0.92 -5.48 -4.83
N VAL A 109 -2.23 -5.66 -4.68
CA VAL A 109 -3.12 -4.66 -4.06
C VAL A 109 -2.70 -4.36 -2.62
N ARG A 110 -2.38 -5.37 -1.80
CA ARG A 110 -1.86 -5.14 -0.44
C ARG A 110 -0.55 -4.36 -0.47
N THR A 111 0.36 -4.70 -1.36
CA THR A 111 1.67 -4.03 -1.47
C THR A 111 1.49 -2.56 -1.81
N ASN A 112 0.68 -2.27 -2.85
CA ASN A 112 0.34 -0.90 -3.23
C ASN A 112 -0.34 -0.12 -2.09
N ALA A 113 -1.24 -0.76 -1.34
CA ALA A 113 -1.90 -0.12 -0.19
C ALA A 113 -0.91 0.22 0.93
N VAL A 114 0.06 -0.66 1.21
CA VAL A 114 1.11 -0.44 2.21
C VAL A 114 2.03 0.70 1.77
N ASP A 115 2.47 0.68 0.51
CA ASP A 115 3.35 1.72 -0.04
C ASP A 115 2.67 3.10 -0.01
N TYR A 116 1.39 3.17 -0.37
CA TYR A 116 0.60 4.40 -0.27
C TYR A 116 0.47 4.88 1.17
N ALA A 117 0.19 3.98 2.13
CA ALA A 117 0.11 4.35 3.54
C ALA A 117 1.45 4.90 4.07
N TRP A 118 2.58 4.34 3.62
CA TRP A 118 3.91 4.86 3.92
C TRP A 118 4.14 6.25 3.33
N GLN A 119 3.78 6.46 2.06
CA GLN A 119 3.89 7.78 1.41
C GLN A 119 3.10 8.85 2.18
N VAL A 120 1.84 8.56 2.55
CA VAL A 120 1.01 9.50 3.31
C VAL A 120 1.61 9.77 4.69
N LYS A 121 2.13 8.74 5.38
CA LYS A 121 2.80 8.90 6.67
C LYS A 121 4.03 9.82 6.56
N THR A 122 4.89 9.61 5.58
CA THR A 122 6.06 10.46 5.33
C THR A 122 5.64 11.91 5.10
N GLN A 123 4.58 12.15 4.35
CA GLN A 123 4.07 13.49 4.10
C GLN A 123 3.51 14.17 5.36
N VAL A 124 2.83 13.42 6.24
CA VAL A 124 2.40 13.92 7.55
C VAL A 124 3.61 14.34 8.40
N GLU A 125 4.68 13.55 8.41
CA GLU A 125 5.90 13.83 9.18
C GLU A 125 6.62 15.08 8.66
N LEU A 126 6.78 15.19 7.33
CA LEU A 126 7.38 16.36 6.67
C LEU A 126 6.56 17.63 6.96
N MET A 127 5.25 17.60 6.80
CA MET A 127 4.39 18.75 7.05
C MET A 127 4.39 19.17 8.53
N ARG A 128 4.49 18.22 9.47
CA ARG A 128 4.66 18.56 10.89
C ARG A 128 5.98 19.28 11.14
N SER A 129 7.07 18.81 10.56
CA SER A 129 8.39 19.46 10.67
C SER A 129 8.37 20.88 10.09
N LEU A 130 7.79 21.06 8.90
CA LEU A 130 7.63 22.37 8.27
C LEU A 130 6.76 23.32 9.11
N ASN A 131 5.65 22.84 9.67
CA ASN A 131 4.78 23.68 10.52
C ASN A 131 5.50 24.14 11.80
N VAL A 132 6.32 23.28 12.43
CA VAL A 132 7.13 23.67 13.60
C VAL A 132 8.13 24.76 13.23
N ASN A 133 8.85 24.61 12.10
CA ASN A 133 9.81 25.60 11.62
C ASN A 133 9.12 26.94 11.27
N ALA A 134 7.96 26.88 10.61
CA ALA A 134 7.18 28.07 10.26
C ALA A 134 6.73 28.82 11.52
N LYS A 135 6.17 28.12 12.53
CA LYS A 135 5.77 28.73 13.80
C LYS A 135 6.95 29.39 14.52
N ALA A 136 8.12 28.76 14.56
CA ALA A 136 9.31 29.37 15.14
C ALA A 136 9.73 30.68 14.44
N LEU A 137 9.61 30.76 13.12
CA LEU A 137 9.89 31.98 12.35
C LEU A 137 8.87 33.10 12.62
N TYR A 138 7.58 32.77 12.73
CA TYR A 138 6.52 33.74 13.00
C TYR A 138 6.42 34.16 14.48
N ASP A 139 6.81 33.31 15.41
CA ASP A 139 6.86 33.59 16.86
C ASP A 139 8.16 34.31 17.26
N THR A 140 9.11 34.53 16.33
CA THR A 140 10.28 35.39 16.59
C THR A 140 9.81 36.85 16.59
N PRO A 141 9.85 37.58 17.72
CA PRO A 141 9.41 38.96 17.75
C PRO A 141 10.27 39.79 16.80
N SER A 142 9.65 40.46 15.83
CA SER A 142 10.29 41.56 15.12
C SER A 142 10.47 42.73 16.09
N GLY A 143 11.56 42.71 16.88
CA GLY A 143 11.94 43.77 17.81
C GLY A 143 12.51 43.21 19.12
N GLY A 144 13.66 43.65 19.63
CA GLY A 144 14.21 44.99 19.48
C GLY A 144 15.71 45.01 19.28
N GLY A 145 16.11 45.66 18.19
CA GLY A 145 17.31 46.50 18.23
C GLY A 145 17.02 47.69 19.13
N ARG A 146 17.70 47.74 20.27
CA ARG A 146 18.07 48.96 20.98
C ARG A 146 19.52 48.81 21.42
#